data_AF-A0A7T5E2R2-F1
#
_entry.id   AF-A0A7T5E2R2-F1
#
_cell.length_a   1.000
_cell.length_b   1.000
_cell.length_c   1.000
_cell.angle_alpha   90.00
_cell.angle_beta   90.00
_cell.angle_gamma   90.00
#
_symmetry.space_group_name_H-M   'P 1'
#
loop_
_entity.id
_entity.type
_entity.pdbx_description
1 polymer ?
#
loop_
_entity_poly.entity_id
_entity_poly.type
_entity_poly.pdbx_seq_one_letter_code
_entity_poly.pdbx_strand_id
1 'polypeptide(L)'
;MGVDRILRYQEVVAVDSVIATIEQLRQQFPISTIVLGDQTGSKQWKDNLSQLNDPPRIMVVDERYTSLEARDRYWQMYPPSGLGKLLPQSLRTIPRPIDDIVAILLIERYLNRLTEPLD
;
A
#
# COMPACT_ATOMS: atom_id res chain seq x y z
N MET A 1 -3.39 -5.13 6.67
CA MET A 1 -3.85 -4.10 7.63
C MET A 1 -5.37 -4.13 7.65
N GLY A 2 -6.00 -4.12 8.83
CA GLY A 2 -7.45 -4.04 8.97
C GLY A 2 -7.88 -2.67 9.50
N VAL A 3 -9.10 -2.59 10.03
CA VAL A 3 -9.63 -1.38 10.70
C VAL A 3 -8.77 -0.98 11.91
N ASP A 4 -8.04 -1.93 12.51
CA ASP A 4 -7.07 -1.72 13.57
C ASP A 4 -5.85 -0.87 13.18
N ARG A 5 -5.65 -0.60 11.87
CA ARG A 5 -4.51 0.14 11.31
C ARG A 5 -3.15 -0.49 11.61
N ILE A 6 -3.11 -1.78 11.97
CA ILE A 6 -1.85 -2.48 12.25
C ILE A 6 -1.31 -3.09 10.95
N LEU A 7 -0.09 -2.69 10.60
CA LEU A 7 0.68 -3.29 9.52
C LEU A 7 1.30 -4.61 10.01
N ARG A 8 0.86 -5.74 9.44
CA ARG A 8 1.32 -7.09 9.82
C ARG A 8 2.45 -7.62 8.92
N TYR A 9 2.46 -7.19 7.67
CA TYR A 9 3.40 -7.64 6.65
C TYR A 9 3.60 -6.52 5.63
N GLN A 10 4.83 -6.35 5.15
CA GLN A 10 5.21 -5.40 4.12
C GLN A 10 6.41 -5.94 3.35
N GLU A 11 6.31 -6.05 2.04
CA GLU A 11 7.37 -6.53 1.17
C GLU A 11 7.15 -6.07 -0.29
N VAL A 12 8.24 -5.73 -0.99
CA VAL A 12 8.26 -5.61 -2.45
C VAL A 12 8.58 -6.98 -3.05
N VAL A 13 7.68 -7.50 -3.90
CA VAL A 13 7.88 -8.77 -4.61
C VAL A 13 7.97 -8.58 -6.11
N ALA A 14 8.64 -9.51 -6.78
CA ALA A 14 8.67 -9.58 -8.24
C ALA A 14 7.28 -9.90 -8.81
N VAL A 15 6.97 -9.35 -9.99
CA VAL A 15 5.68 -9.51 -10.69
C VAL A 15 5.28 -10.99 -10.81
N ASP A 16 6.21 -11.85 -11.20
CA ASP A 16 5.95 -13.28 -11.44
C ASP A 16 5.67 -14.07 -10.13
N SER A 17 6.00 -13.48 -8.97
CA SER A 17 5.79 -14.10 -7.66
C SER A 17 4.53 -13.61 -6.94
N VAL A 18 3.87 -12.53 -7.42
CA VAL A 18 2.75 -11.86 -6.74
C VAL A 18 1.62 -12.84 -6.37
N ILE A 19 1.20 -13.69 -7.30
CA ILE A 19 0.09 -14.63 -7.07
C ILE A 19 0.45 -15.64 -5.97
N ALA A 20 1.64 -16.25 -6.06
CA ALA A 20 2.11 -17.21 -5.07
C ALA A 20 2.25 -16.56 -3.68
N THR A 21 2.77 -15.33 -3.62
CA THR A 21 2.88 -14.57 -2.37
C THR A 21 1.49 -14.29 -1.77
N ILE A 22 0.50 -13.89 -2.57
CA ILE A 22 -0.86 -13.66 -2.10
C ILE A 22 -1.46 -14.96 -1.54
N GLU A 23 -1.32 -16.09 -2.23
CA GLU A 23 -1.81 -17.38 -1.75
C GLU A 23 -1.15 -17.80 -0.43
N GLN A 24 0.17 -17.63 -0.31
CA GLN A 24 0.91 -17.90 0.93
C GLN A 24 0.40 -17.01 2.07
N LEU A 25 0.23 -15.71 1.83
CA LEU A 25 -0.25 -14.77 2.86
C LEU A 25 -1.69 -15.08 3.27
N ARG A 26 -2.54 -15.55 2.36
CA ARG A 26 -3.92 -15.96 2.65
C ARG A 26 -4.00 -17.21 3.55
N GLN A 27 -2.95 -18.03 3.60
CA GLN A 27 -2.87 -19.14 4.55
C GLN A 27 -2.55 -18.67 5.98
N GLN A 28 -1.91 -17.51 6.12
CA GLN A 28 -1.47 -16.96 7.41
C GLN A 28 -2.42 -15.90 7.96
N PHE A 29 -3.11 -15.17 7.08
CA PHE A 29 -3.97 -14.05 7.43
C PHE A 29 -5.35 -14.19 6.76
N PRO A 30 -6.45 -13.84 7.46
CA PRO A 30 -7.79 -13.82 6.88
C PRO A 30 -7.95 -12.59 5.97
N ILE A 31 -7.38 -12.64 4.76
CA ILE A 31 -7.43 -11.55 3.79
C ILE A 31 -8.77 -11.60 3.05
N SER A 32 -9.64 -10.62 3.30
CA SER A 32 -10.96 -10.50 2.66
C SER A 32 -11.00 -9.47 1.53
N THR A 33 -10.00 -8.59 1.43
CA THR A 33 -9.95 -7.52 0.44
C THR A 33 -8.53 -7.28 -0.04
N ILE A 34 -8.36 -7.12 -1.35
CA ILE A 34 -7.14 -6.64 -2.00
C ILE A 34 -7.41 -5.24 -2.54
N VAL A 35 -6.54 -4.30 -2.20
CA VAL A 35 -6.58 -2.94 -2.75
C VAL A 35 -5.55 -2.84 -3.85
N LEU A 36 -5.99 -2.47 -5.05
CA LEU A 36 -5.15 -2.13 -6.18
C LEU A 36 -5.19 -0.62 -6.36
N GLY A 37 -4.08 -0.03 -6.75
CA GLY A 37 -4.12 1.32 -7.26
C GLY A 37 -4.57 1.36 -8.72
N ASP A 38 -5.08 2.50 -9.18
CA ASP A 38 -5.68 2.68 -10.52
C ASP A 38 -4.67 2.97 -11.64
N GLN A 39 -3.37 2.87 -11.38
CA GLN A 39 -2.32 3.06 -12.37
C GLN A 39 -2.26 1.91 -13.41
N THR A 40 -1.19 1.93 -14.21
CA THR A 40 -0.91 0.99 -15.29
C THR A 40 -0.95 -0.46 -14.81
N GLY A 41 -1.74 -1.30 -15.48
CA GLY A 41 -1.85 -2.73 -15.19
C GLY A 41 -2.94 -3.10 -14.19
N SER A 42 -3.62 -2.14 -13.56
CA SER A 42 -4.71 -2.39 -12.60
C SER A 42 -5.83 -3.29 -13.15
N LYS A 43 -6.22 -3.11 -14.42
CA LYS A 43 -7.21 -3.95 -15.09
C LYS A 43 -6.75 -5.40 -15.24
N GLN A 44 -5.52 -5.61 -15.73
CA GLN A 44 -4.95 -6.95 -15.90
C GLN A 44 -4.82 -7.66 -14.55
N TRP A 45 -4.36 -6.95 -13.52
CA TRP A 45 -4.27 -7.50 -12.17
C TRP A 45 -5.63 -7.83 -11.57
N LYS A 46 -6.63 -6.99 -11.79
CA LYS A 46 -8.00 -7.28 -11.36
C LYS A 46 -8.50 -8.59 -11.99
N ASP A 47 -8.27 -8.77 -13.29
CA ASP A 47 -8.67 -9.98 -14.00
C ASP A 47 -7.92 -11.21 -13.45
N ASN A 48 -6.58 -11.13 -13.31
CA ASN A 48 -5.76 -12.21 -12.77
C ASN A 48 -6.17 -12.61 -11.34
N LEU A 49 -6.38 -11.62 -10.47
CA LEU A 49 -6.73 -11.86 -9.06
C LEU A 49 -8.17 -12.38 -8.90
N SER A 50 -9.06 -12.04 -9.83
CA SER A 50 -10.43 -12.56 -9.84
C SER A 50 -10.52 -14.05 -10.17
N GLN A 51 -9.46 -14.62 -10.76
CA GLN A 51 -9.37 -16.04 -11.12
C GLN A 51 -8.80 -16.91 -9.98
N LEU A 52 -8.42 -16.31 -8.85
CA LEU A 52 -7.97 -17.05 -7.68
C LEU A 52 -9.10 -17.89 -7.10
N ASN A 53 -8.74 -19.00 -6.44
CA ASN A 53 -9.69 -19.78 -5.66
C ASN A 53 -10.24 -18.93 -4.50
N ASP A 54 -11.57 -18.85 -4.40
CA ASP A 54 -12.29 -17.98 -3.45
C ASP A 54 -11.72 -16.55 -3.46
N PRO A 55 -11.92 -15.78 -4.56
CA PRO A 55 -11.19 -14.54 -4.75
C PRO A 55 -11.64 -13.49 -3.73
N PRO A 56 -10.70 -12.85 -3.01
CA PRO A 56 -11.04 -11.76 -2.10
C PRO A 56 -11.64 -10.58 -2.89
N ARG A 57 -12.36 -9.70 -2.21
CA ARG A 57 -12.91 -8.49 -2.85
C ARG A 57 -11.75 -7.64 -3.39
N ILE A 58 -11.80 -7.27 -4.67
CA ILE A 58 -10.78 -6.40 -5.29
C ILE A 58 -11.33 -4.98 -5.38
N MET A 59 -10.64 -4.04 -4.74
CA MET A 59 -11.00 -2.62 -4.74
C MET A 59 -9.91 -1.83 -5.45
N VAL A 60 -10.32 -1.03 -6.44
CA VAL A 60 -9.41 -0.12 -7.13
C VAL A 60 -9.52 1.26 -6.48
N VAL A 61 -8.39 1.83 -6.09
CA VAL A 61 -8.29 3.13 -5.42
C VAL A 61 -7.42 4.06 -6.26
N ASP A 62 -7.83 5.32 -6.31
CA ASP A 62 -7.12 6.38 -7.03
C ASP A 62 -5.74 6.65 -6.41
N GLU A 63 -4.69 6.50 -7.22
CA GLU A 63 -3.29 6.74 -6.84
C GLU A 63 -2.83 8.18 -7.10
N ARG A 64 -3.69 9.08 -7.53
CA ARG A 64 -3.26 10.46 -7.79
C ARG A 64 -2.62 11.08 -6.55
N TYR A 65 -1.44 11.68 -6.78
CA TYR A 65 -0.59 12.36 -5.81
C TYR A 65 0.00 11.49 -4.69
N THR A 66 -0.15 10.15 -4.73
CA THR A 66 0.34 9.26 -3.67
C THR A 66 1.85 9.28 -3.53
N SER A 67 2.64 9.47 -4.59
CA SER A 67 4.10 9.51 -4.47
C SER A 67 4.61 10.73 -3.70
N LEU A 68 3.93 11.87 -3.78
CA LEU A 68 4.27 13.06 -3.01
C LEU A 68 3.85 12.89 -1.55
N GLU A 69 2.62 12.41 -1.32
CA GLU A 69 2.13 12.11 0.03
C GLU A 69 2.97 11.03 0.71
N ALA A 70 3.43 10.01 -0.02
CA ALA A 70 4.30 8.95 0.48
C ALA A 70 5.64 9.49 0.98
N ARG A 71 6.20 10.50 0.29
CA ARG A 71 7.42 11.18 0.75
C ARG A 71 7.20 11.88 2.08
N ASP A 72 6.08 12.56 2.26
CA ASP A 72 5.77 13.21 3.54
C ASP A 72 5.48 12.19 4.64
N ARG A 73 4.73 11.13 4.30
CA ARG A 73 4.41 10.02 5.21
C ARG A 73 5.66 9.30 5.70
N TYR A 74 6.67 9.12 4.84
CA TYR A 74 7.96 8.55 5.22
C TYR A 74 8.58 9.27 6.41
N TRP A 75 8.60 10.61 6.39
CA TRP A 75 9.20 11.40 7.46
C TRP A 75 8.36 11.43 8.74
N GLN A 76 7.05 11.20 8.65
CA GLN A 76 6.18 10.99 9.81
C GLN A 76 6.47 9.64 10.49
N MET A 77 6.67 8.59 9.71
CA MET A 77 6.98 7.24 10.22
C MET A 77 8.43 7.11 10.70
N TYR A 78 9.36 7.79 10.02
CA TYR A 78 10.80 7.73 10.26
C TYR A 78 11.37 9.14 10.36
N PRO A 79 11.15 9.83 11.49
CA PRO A 79 11.63 11.19 11.66
C PRO A 79 13.17 11.24 11.62
N PRO A 80 13.76 12.27 11.00
CA PRO A 80 15.21 12.39 10.90
C PRO A 80 15.85 12.55 12.29
N SER A 81 16.97 11.87 12.51
CA SER A 81 17.78 11.99 13.74
C SER A 81 19.12 12.68 13.47
N GLY A 82 19.71 13.26 14.52
CA GLY A 82 21.03 13.92 14.45
C GLY A 82 21.12 15.08 13.44
N LEU A 83 22.21 15.13 12.67
CA LEU A 83 22.49 16.17 11.67
C LEU A 83 21.46 16.21 10.52
N GLY A 84 20.72 15.12 10.30
CA GLY A 84 19.64 15.08 9.31
C GLY A 84 18.49 16.05 9.61
N LYS A 85 18.34 16.53 10.86
CA LYS A 85 17.34 17.55 11.22
C LYS A 85 17.63 18.93 10.64
N LEU A 86 18.90 19.25 10.40
CA LEU A 86 19.33 20.57 9.90
C LEU A 86 19.16 20.72 8.38
N LEU A 87 19.03 19.60 7.66
CA LEU A 87 18.77 19.60 6.23
C LEU A 87 17.27 19.83 5.95
N PRO A 88 16.90 20.74 5.02
CA PRO A 88 15.52 20.87 4.59
C PRO A 88 15.03 19.58 3.91
N GLN A 89 13.76 19.25 4.08
CA GLN A 89 13.17 17.99 3.64
C GLN A 89 13.38 17.69 2.14
N SER A 90 13.38 18.74 1.31
CA SER A 90 13.62 18.64 -0.14
C SER A 90 15.02 18.15 -0.53
N LEU A 91 16.01 18.29 0.37
CA LEU A 91 17.39 17.84 0.15
C LEU A 91 17.69 16.48 0.79
N ARG A 92 16.71 15.85 1.43
CA ARG A 92 16.90 14.55 2.08
C ARG A 92 16.59 13.41 1.10
N THR A 93 17.55 12.51 0.91
CA THR A 93 17.35 11.29 0.13
C THR A 93 16.60 10.26 0.96
N ILE A 94 15.53 9.67 0.41
CA ILE A 94 14.83 8.55 1.02
C ILE A 94 15.62 7.27 0.72
N PRO A 95 16.17 6.56 1.73
CA PRO A 95 16.98 5.36 1.52
C PRO A 95 16.16 4.09 1.23
N ARG A 96 14.86 4.23 0.92
CA ARG A 96 13.92 3.12 0.69
C ARG A 96 13.02 3.41 -0.51
N PRO A 97 12.54 2.36 -1.22
CA PRO A 97 11.54 2.52 -2.27
C PRO A 97 10.30 3.25 -1.72
N ILE A 98 9.84 4.28 -2.44
CA ILE A 98 8.65 5.04 -2.04
C ILE A 98 7.38 4.20 -2.25
N ASP A 99 7.42 3.28 -3.21
CA ASP A 99 6.28 2.43 -3.61
C ASP A 99 5.74 1.60 -2.44
N ASP A 100 6.63 1.17 -1.53
CA ASP A 100 6.27 0.47 -0.29
C ASP A 100 5.34 1.28 0.61
N ILE A 101 5.50 2.59 0.63
CA ILE A 101 4.71 3.53 1.44
C ILE A 101 3.42 3.89 0.72
N VAL A 102 3.46 3.98 -0.62
CA VAL A 102 2.27 4.17 -1.45
C VAL A 102 1.26 3.05 -1.19
N ALA A 103 1.70 1.79 -1.13
CA ALA A 103 0.83 0.66 -0.82
C ALA A 103 0.11 0.80 0.54
N ILE A 104 0.82 1.27 1.57
CA ILE A 104 0.23 1.55 2.89
C ILE A 104 -0.83 2.65 2.78
N LEU A 105 -0.48 3.77 2.13
CA LEU A 105 -1.39 4.91 1.95
C LEU A 105 -2.68 4.53 1.21
N LEU A 106 -2.59 3.65 0.20
CA LEU A 106 -3.77 3.17 -0.53
C LEU A 106 -4.72 2.40 0.37
N ILE A 107 -4.18 1.52 1.22
CA ILE A 107 -5.01 0.79 2.19
C ILE A 107 -5.59 1.76 3.23
N GLU A 108 -4.81 2.74 3.71
CA GLU A 108 -5.32 3.75 4.65
C GLU A 108 -6.47 4.58 4.06
N ARG A 109 -6.32 5.03 2.81
CA ARG A 109 -7.36 5.75 2.05
C ARG A 109 -8.62 4.91 1.90
N TYR A 110 -8.46 3.63 1.55
CA TYR A 110 -9.59 2.71 1.46
C TYR A 110 -10.34 2.57 2.79
N LEU A 111 -9.60 2.36 3.89
CA LEU A 111 -10.20 2.22 5.22
C LEU A 111 -10.87 3.50 5.71
N ASN A 112 -10.31 4.68 5.36
CA ASN A 112 -10.95 5.97 5.65
C ASN A 112 -12.32 6.07 4.96
N ARG A 113 -12.40 5.73 3.66
CA ARG A 113 -13.68 5.73 2.92
C ARG A 113 -14.73 4.76 3.48
N LEU A 114 -14.31 3.70 4.17
CA LEU A 114 -15.23 2.77 4.84
C LEU A 114 -15.74 3.30 6.19
N THR A 115 -15.04 4.28 6.77
CA THR A 115 -15.33 4.80 8.12
C THR A 115 -15.88 6.23 8.11
N GLU A 116 -15.73 6.97 7.01
CA GLU A 116 -16.41 8.24 6.78
C GLU A 116 -17.88 8.00 6.39
N PRO A 117 -18.84 8.71 7.03
CA PRO A 117 -20.21 8.75 6.54
C PRO A 117 -20.22 9.44 5.18
N LEU A 118 -21.00 8.89 4.24
CA LEU A 118 -21.35 9.62 3.02
C LEU A 118 -22.22 10.82 3.43
N ASP A 119 -21.64 12.02 3.47
CA ASP A 119 -22.37 13.28 3.56
C ASP A 119 -23.13 13.57 2.26
#